data_AF-A0A7Y8KW04-F1
#
_entry.id   AF-A0A7Y8KW04-F1
#
_cell.length_a   1.000
_cell.length_b   1.000
_cell.length_c   1.000
_cell.angle_alpha   90.00
_cell.angle_beta   90.00
_cell.angle_gamma   90.00
#
_symmetry.space_group_name_H-M   'P 1'
#
loop_
_entity.id
_entity.type
_entity.pdbx_description
1 polymer ?
#
loop_
_entity_poly.entity_id
_entity_poly.type
_entity_poly.pdbx_seq_one_letter_code
_entity_poly.pdbx_strand_id
1 'polypeptide(L)'
;MLARRSFSAPTLARLRQMPASDALALLADHVKLDPTYLPVKDRHSCRWHASTALGDFEILTTGVKWYDTRACAGGGGAIDLAMHVLGLSFVDAVKRLTAR
;
A
#
# COMPACT_ATOMS: atom_id res chain seq x y z
N MET A 1 21.02 10.37 -23.96
CA MET A 1 20.66 9.22 -23.11
C MET A 1 20.40 9.76 -21.70
N LEU A 2 19.16 9.86 -21.25
CA LEU A 2 18.87 10.32 -19.87
C LEU A 2 19.34 9.25 -18.89
N ALA A 3 20.24 9.61 -17.98
CA ALA A 3 20.75 8.69 -16.97
C ALA A 3 19.59 8.09 -16.17
N ARG A 4 19.54 6.76 -16.08
CA ARG A 4 18.58 6.03 -15.24
C ARG A 4 18.88 6.37 -13.78
N ARG A 5 18.15 7.33 -13.22
CA ARG A 5 18.32 7.75 -11.81
C ARG A 5 17.77 6.64 -10.91
N SER A 6 18.66 5.95 -10.21
CA SER A 6 18.30 4.95 -9.21
C SER A 6 17.82 5.63 -7.93
N PHE A 7 16.81 5.06 -7.26
CA PHE A 7 16.44 5.48 -5.91
C PHE A 7 17.49 5.01 -4.90
N SER A 8 17.71 5.77 -3.83
CA SER A 8 18.68 5.40 -2.80
C SER A 8 18.23 4.13 -2.07
N ALA A 9 19.19 3.27 -1.69
CA ALA A 9 18.90 2.06 -0.93
C ALA A 9 18.19 2.35 0.42
N PRO A 10 18.58 3.37 1.21
CA PRO A 10 17.84 3.73 2.42
C PRO A 10 16.39 4.13 2.16
N THR A 11 16.12 4.88 1.08
CA THR A 11 14.75 5.24 0.69
C THR A 11 13.91 4.00 0.43
N LEU A 12 14.42 3.06 -0.38
CA LEU A 12 13.71 1.83 -0.70
C LEU A 12 13.52 0.93 0.53
N ALA A 13 14.51 0.85 1.42
CA ALA A 13 14.39 0.12 2.68
C ALA A 13 13.27 0.69 3.56
N ARG A 14 13.21 2.02 3.70
CA ARG A 14 12.15 2.70 4.47
C ARG A 14 10.76 2.40 3.91
N LEU A 15 10.57 2.49 2.59
CA LEU A 15 9.26 2.23 1.97
C LEU A 15 8.84 0.76 2.07
N ARG A 16 9.79 -0.18 2.04
CA ARG A 16 9.51 -1.61 2.24
C ARG A 16 9.11 -1.94 3.67
N GLN A 17 9.64 -1.20 4.65
CA GLN A 17 9.34 -1.39 6.07
C GLN A 17 8.16 -0.54 6.56
N MET A 18 7.58 0.31 5.72
CA MET A 18 6.42 1.12 6.05
C MET A 18 5.21 0.21 6.33
N PRO A 19 4.50 0.39 7.45
CA PRO A 19 3.25 -0.31 7.71
C PRO A 19 2.26 -0.11 6.56
N ALA A 20 1.59 -1.17 6.14
CA ALA A 20 0.68 -1.11 5.01
C ALA A 20 -0.53 -0.19 5.29
N SER A 21 -0.96 -0.06 6.55
CA SER A 21 -1.97 0.91 6.96
C SER A 21 -1.54 2.35 6.69
N ASP A 22 -0.28 2.68 7.01
CA ASP A 22 0.26 4.03 6.83
C ASP A 22 0.43 4.32 5.34
N ALA A 23 0.94 3.34 4.59
CA ALA A 23 1.01 3.43 3.14
C ALA A 23 -0.38 3.66 2.51
N LEU A 24 -1.39 2.89 2.93
CA LEU A 24 -2.75 3.02 2.42
C LEU A 24 -3.33 4.42 2.70
N ALA A 25 -3.10 4.96 3.89
CA ALA A 25 -3.54 6.31 4.26
C ALA A 25 -2.83 7.42 3.46
N LEU A 26 -1.60 7.18 2.97
CA LEU A 26 -0.89 8.13 2.11
C LEU A 26 -1.36 8.07 0.65
N LEU A 27 -1.85 6.90 0.21
CA LEU A 27 -2.14 6.59 -1.20
C LEU A 27 -3.60 6.83 -1.57
N ALA A 28 -4.53 6.51 -0.67
CA ALA A 28 -5.97 6.61 -0.94
C ALA A 28 -6.48 8.05 -0.80
N ASP A 29 -7.51 8.38 -1.58
CA ASP A 29 -8.24 9.65 -1.46
C ASP A 29 -9.12 9.63 -0.20
N HIS A 30 -9.73 8.47 0.06
CA HIS A 30 -10.46 8.19 1.29
C HIS A 30 -10.07 6.82 1.83
N VAL A 31 -9.93 6.71 3.15
CA VAL A 31 -9.68 5.44 3.84
C VAL A 31 -10.47 5.38 5.14
N LYS A 32 -11.06 4.22 5.40
CA LYS A 32 -11.81 3.96 6.63
C LYS A 32 -11.47 2.57 7.16
N LEU A 33 -11.17 2.48 8.45
CA LEU A 33 -11.07 1.22 9.17
C LEU A 33 -12.47 0.59 9.30
N ASP A 34 -12.59 -0.71 9.04
CA ASP A 34 -13.80 -1.46 9.32
C ASP A 34 -13.78 -2.01 10.76
N PRO A 35 -14.58 -1.45 11.68
CA PRO A 35 -14.61 -1.89 13.08
C PRO A 35 -15.32 -3.23 13.27
N THR A 36 -16.04 -3.73 12.26
CA THR A 36 -16.79 -5.00 12.33
C THR A 36 -15.94 -6.21 11.95
N TYR A 37 -14.74 -5.97 11.41
CA TYR A 37 -13.83 -7.04 11.05
C TYR A 37 -13.23 -7.70 12.29
N LEU A 38 -13.42 -9.02 12.37
CA LEU A 38 -12.83 -9.86 13.41
C LEU A 38 -11.70 -10.72 12.79
N PRO A 39 -10.44 -10.47 13.16
CA PRO A 39 -9.32 -11.22 12.61
C PRO A 39 -9.34 -12.69 13.02
N VAL A 40 -9.14 -13.60 12.05
CA VAL A 40 -9.17 -15.05 12.30
C VAL A 40 -7.77 -15.63 12.49
N LYS A 41 -6.82 -15.28 11.60
CA LYS A 41 -5.47 -15.87 11.59
C LYS A 41 -4.45 -15.08 12.39
N ASP A 42 -4.50 -13.75 12.29
CA ASP A 42 -3.59 -12.85 12.97
C ASP A 42 -4.40 -11.74 13.63
N ARG A 43 -4.32 -11.65 14.97
CA ARG A 43 -5.05 -10.65 15.77
C ARG A 43 -4.68 -9.19 15.45
N HIS A 44 -3.54 -8.97 14.78
CA HIS A 44 -3.09 -7.65 14.35
C HIS A 44 -3.54 -7.30 12.93
N SER A 45 -4.29 -8.19 12.27
CA SER A 45 -4.91 -7.89 10.99
C SER A 45 -6.01 -6.83 11.16
N CYS A 46 -6.02 -5.83 10.29
CA CYS A 46 -7.08 -4.83 10.21
C CYS A 46 -7.66 -4.83 8.80
N ARG A 47 -8.98 -4.59 8.67
CA ARG A 47 -9.64 -4.40 7.37
C ARG A 47 -9.94 -2.94 7.12
N TRP A 48 -9.65 -2.48 5.92
CA TRP A 48 -9.84 -1.11 5.49
C TRP A 48 -10.65 -1.06 4.21
N HIS A 49 -11.55 -0.10 4.12
CA HIS A 49 -12.16 0.32 2.87
C HIS A 49 -11.44 1.57 2.39
N ALA A 50 -10.88 1.51 1.18
CA ALA A 50 -10.13 2.59 0.59
C ALA A 50 -10.68 2.93 -0.79
N SER A 51 -10.81 4.22 -1.08
CA SER A 51 -11.19 4.72 -2.40
C SER A 51 -10.01 5.45 -3.01
N THR A 52 -9.71 5.14 -4.27
CA THR A 52 -8.68 5.81 -5.06
C THR A 52 -9.25 6.19 -6.42
N ALA A 53 -8.47 6.91 -7.22
CA ALA A 53 -8.79 7.19 -8.62
C ALA A 53 -9.07 5.93 -9.48
N LEU A 54 -8.60 4.74 -9.06
CA LEU A 54 -8.88 3.47 -9.76
C LEU A 54 -10.13 2.75 -9.26
N GLY A 55 -10.71 3.19 -8.14
CA GLY A 55 -11.93 2.62 -7.57
C GLY A 55 -11.81 2.28 -6.10
N ASP A 56 -12.70 1.41 -5.64
CA ASP A 56 -12.83 1.03 -4.24
C ASP A 56 -12.20 -0.33 -3.94
N PHE A 57 -11.41 -0.37 -2.89
CA PHE A 57 -10.64 -1.51 -2.43
C PHE A 57 -11.07 -1.92 -1.02
N GLU A 58 -11.00 -3.23 -0.76
CA GLU A 58 -11.08 -3.78 0.58
C GLU A 58 -9.73 -4.43 0.90
N ILE A 59 -8.94 -3.76 1.73
CA ILE A 59 -7.56 -4.14 2.02
C ILE A 59 -7.46 -4.64 3.46
N LEU A 60 -6.97 -5.85 3.64
CA LEU A 60 -6.46 -6.34 4.91
C LEU A 60 -5.00 -5.92 5.06
N THR A 61 -4.60 -5.43 6.24
CA THR A 61 -3.21 -5.10 6.55
C THR A 61 -2.71 -5.84 7.78
N THR A 62 -1.47 -6.33 7.74
CA THR A 62 -0.79 -6.92 8.90
C THR A 62 0.69 -6.52 8.85
N GLY A 63 1.07 -5.52 9.65
CA GLY A 63 2.41 -4.91 9.57
C GLY A 63 2.66 -4.33 8.17
N VAL A 64 3.71 -4.79 7.49
CA VAL A 64 4.05 -4.38 6.11
C VAL A 64 3.24 -5.10 5.03
N LYS A 65 2.54 -6.18 5.38
CA LYS A 65 1.80 -7.01 4.42
C LYS A 65 0.41 -6.47 4.22
N TRP A 66 -0.11 -6.66 3.01
CA TRP A 66 -1.48 -6.35 2.67
C TRP A 66 -2.09 -7.39 1.75
N TYR A 67 -3.41 -7.48 1.76
CA TYR A 67 -4.19 -8.36 0.91
C TYR A 67 -5.49 -7.68 0.51
N ASP A 68 -5.74 -7.58 -0.79
CA ASP A 68 -6.99 -7.16 -1.39
C ASP A 68 -7.95 -8.35 -1.49
N THR A 69 -9.04 -8.30 -0.72
CA THR A 69 -10.04 -9.38 -0.69
C THR A 69 -10.91 -9.41 -1.93
N ARG A 70 -11.03 -8.30 -2.66
CA ARG A 70 -11.83 -8.21 -3.90
C ARG A 70 -11.06 -8.74 -5.08
N ALA A 71 -9.77 -8.42 -5.18
CA ALA A 71 -8.89 -8.88 -6.25
C ALA A 71 -8.22 -10.23 -5.96
N CYS A 72 -8.35 -10.76 -4.75
CA CYS A 72 -7.64 -11.94 -4.25
C CYS A 72 -6.11 -11.85 -4.42
N ALA A 73 -5.56 -10.63 -4.30
CA ALA A 73 -4.15 -10.32 -4.53
C ALA A 73 -3.50 -9.74 -3.26
N GLY A 74 -2.21 -9.95 -3.08
CA GLY A 74 -1.50 -9.42 -1.91
C GLY A 74 -0.05 -9.10 -2.21
N GLY A 75 0.57 -8.34 -1.31
CA GLY A 75 1.94 -7.87 -1.48
C GLY A 75 2.59 -7.45 -0.16
N GLY A 76 3.81 -6.95 -0.27
CA GLY A 76 4.63 -6.56 0.88
C GLY A 76 5.24 -5.18 0.70
N GLY A 77 4.89 -4.27 1.61
CA GLY A 77 5.44 -2.91 1.65
C GLY A 77 4.65 -1.91 0.81
N ALA A 78 5.00 -0.63 1.00
CA ALA A 78 4.24 0.49 0.47
C ALA A 78 4.28 0.60 -1.06
N ILE A 79 5.39 0.19 -1.68
CA ILE A 79 5.58 0.31 -3.13
C ILE A 79 4.63 -0.62 -3.87
N ASP A 80 4.57 -1.89 -3.48
CA ASP A 80 3.67 -2.88 -4.08
C ASP A 80 2.21 -2.45 -3.89
N LEU A 81 1.87 -1.90 -2.72
CA LEU A 81 0.52 -1.39 -2.46
C LEU A 81 0.18 -0.24 -3.40
N ALA A 82 1.08 0.73 -3.59
CA ALA A 82 0.88 1.85 -4.50
C ALA A 82 0.73 1.40 -5.95
N MET A 83 1.51 0.40 -6.38
CA MET A 83 1.35 -0.19 -7.71
C MET A 83 -0.02 -0.84 -7.87
N HIS A 84 -0.53 -1.53 -6.83
CA HIS A 84 -1.83 -2.19 -6.85
C HIS A 84 -3.00 -1.21 -6.85
N VAL A 85 -3.08 -0.32 -5.85
CA VAL A 85 -4.29 0.53 -5.64
C VAL A 85 -4.32 1.78 -6.52
N LEU A 86 -3.19 2.17 -7.13
CA LEU A 86 -3.10 3.30 -8.06
C LEU A 86 -2.67 2.89 -9.48
N GLY A 87 -2.40 1.61 -9.74
CA GLY A 87 -2.02 1.11 -11.07
C GLY A 87 -0.70 1.70 -11.59
N LEU A 88 0.20 2.07 -10.68
CA LEU A 88 1.44 2.77 -11.02
C LEU A 88 2.55 1.80 -11.42
N SER A 89 3.49 2.31 -12.22
CA SER A 89 4.80 1.67 -12.37
C SER A 89 5.58 1.73 -11.06
N PHE A 90 6.58 0.86 -10.89
CA PHE A 90 7.48 0.91 -9.72
C PHE A 90 8.09 2.31 -9.50
N VAL A 91 8.52 2.96 -10.59
CA VAL A 91 9.15 4.29 -10.53
C VAL A 91 8.16 5.34 -10.05
N ASP A 92 6.94 5.31 -10.56
CA ASP A 92 5.92 6.29 -10.19
C ASP A 92 5.38 6.04 -8.78
N ALA A 93 5.27 4.78 -8.36
CA ALA A 93 4.94 4.40 -6.99
C ALA A 93 5.97 4.95 -5.98
N VAL A 94 7.27 4.76 -6.24
CA VAL A 94 8.32 5.30 -5.35
C VAL A 94 8.26 6.83 -5.33
N LYS A 95 8.13 7.49 -6.51
CA LYS A 95 8.01 8.95 -6.57
C LYS A 95 6.79 9.44 -5.77
N ARG A 96 5.63 8.82 -5.93
CA ARG A 96 4.39 9.15 -5.21
C ARG A 96 4.57 9.08 -3.69
N LEU A 97 5.28 8.07 -3.20
CA LEU A 97 5.54 7.85 -1.78
C LEU A 97 6.65 8.75 -1.20
N THR A 98 7.50 9.32 -2.05
CA THR A 98 8.58 10.24 -1.64
C THR A 98 8.29 11.71 -1.90
N ALA A 99 7.25 12.03 -2.65
CA ALA A 99 6.88 13.41 -3.01
C ALA A 99 6.16 14.17 -1.88
N ARG A 100 6.27 13.69 -0.63
CA ARG A 100 5.72 14.33 0.57
C ARG A 100 6.84 14.83 1.46
#